data_AF-A0A150AHS9-F1
#
_entry.id   AF-A0A150AHS9-F1
#
_cell.length_a   1.000
_cell.length_b   1.000
_cell.length_c   1.000
_cell.angle_alpha   90.00
_cell.angle_beta   90.00
_cell.angle_gamma   90.00
#
_symmetry.space_group_name_H-M   'P 1'
#
loop_
_entity.id
_entity.type
_entity.pdbx_description
1 polymer ?
#
loop_
_entity_poly.entity_id
_entity_poly.type
_entity_poly.pdbx_seq_one_letter_code
_entity_poly.pdbx_strand_id
1 'polypeptide(L)'
;MAKQSSKESAEFQQMRDLALKQLLSGQSLIGEGGIFAPLLKQFLDSALDAEMSSHLEEENQKIKKLQRTDVMVKRVKQSKPSQVK
;
A
#
# COMPACT_ATOMS: atom_id res chain seq x y z
N MET A 1 41.56 12.70 -1.56
CA MET A 1 40.07 12.64 -1.65
C MET A 1 39.71 11.72 -2.80
N ALA A 2 39.26 10.50 -2.48
CA ALA A 2 38.92 9.50 -3.49
C ALA A 2 37.59 9.90 -4.15
N LYS A 3 37.64 10.19 -5.45
CA LYS A 3 36.46 10.45 -6.28
C LYS A 3 35.72 9.11 -6.41
N GLN A 4 34.61 8.94 -5.69
CA GLN A 4 33.73 7.78 -5.87
C GLN A 4 33.10 7.91 -7.27
N SER A 5 33.75 7.30 -8.25
CA SER A 5 33.21 7.08 -9.60
C SER A 5 32.18 5.95 -9.49
N SER A 6 30.98 6.26 -9.02
CA SER A 6 29.84 5.36 -9.08
C SER A 6 29.54 5.06 -10.55
N LYS A 7 29.67 3.79 -10.93
CA LYS A 7 29.27 3.29 -12.24
C LYS A 7 27.76 3.43 -12.36
N GLU A 8 27.27 4.56 -12.88
CA GLU A 8 25.85 4.73 -13.20
C GLU A 8 25.43 3.65 -14.20
N SER A 9 24.24 3.07 -14.03
CA SER A 9 23.72 2.11 -15.01
C SER A 9 23.44 2.83 -16.34
N ALA A 10 23.55 2.10 -17.44
CA ALA A 10 23.36 2.67 -18.77
C ALA A 10 21.96 3.29 -18.93
N GLU A 11 20.95 2.68 -18.32
CA GLU A 11 19.58 3.19 -18.30
C GLU A 11 19.47 4.52 -17.55
N PHE A 12 20.23 4.68 -16.45
CA PHE A 12 20.22 5.91 -15.66
C PHE A 12 20.83 7.08 -16.45
N GLN A 13 21.94 6.85 -17.16
CA GLN A 13 22.56 7.88 -18.00
C GLN A 13 21.64 8.32 -19.14
N GLN A 14 20.97 7.37 -19.80
CA GLN A 14 19.99 7.66 -20.84
C GLN A 14 18.82 8.50 -20.31
N MET A 15 18.26 8.12 -19.15
CA MET A 15 17.19 8.88 -18.51
C MET A 15 17.65 10.30 -18.15
N ARG A 16 18.87 10.46 -17.62
CA ARG A 16 19.46 11.76 -17.30
C ARG A 16 19.59 12.66 -18.54
N ASP A 17 20.13 12.12 -19.63
CA ASP A 17 20.33 12.88 -20.86
C ASP A 17 19.01 13.33 -21.48
N LEU A 18 18.01 12.45 -21.47
CA LEU A 18 16.66 12.79 -21.91
C LEU A 18 16.03 13.85 -20.99
N ALA A 19 16.19 13.72 -19.67
CA ALA A 19 15.62 14.65 -18.69
C ALA A 19 16.21 16.06 -18.87
N LEU A 20 17.52 16.13 -19.14
CA LEU A 20 18.19 17.39 -19.48
C LEU A 20 17.63 17.99 -20.78
N LYS A 21 17.40 17.17 -21.81
CA LYS A 21 16.79 17.65 -23.06
C LYS A 21 15.38 18.22 -22.86
N GLN A 22 14.55 17.54 -22.06
CA GLN A 22 13.19 18.03 -21.75
C GLN A 22 13.21 19.29 -20.89
N LEU A 23 14.13 19.37 -19.91
CA LEU A 23 14.29 20.56 -19.08
C LEU A 23 14.70 21.78 -19.92
N LEU A 24 15.64 21.60 -20.84
CA LEU A 24 16.10 22.65 -21.74
C LEU A 24 15.04 23.05 -22.78
N SER A 25 14.17 22.13 -23.19
CA SER A 25 13.06 22.43 -24.11
C SER A 25 11.85 23.07 -23.43
N GLY A 26 11.84 23.16 -22.10
CA GLY A 26 10.71 23.68 -21.32
C GLY A 26 9.52 22.73 -21.28
N GLN A 27 9.70 21.47 -21.68
CA GLN A 27 8.66 20.44 -21.54
C GLN A 27 8.53 20.04 -20.07
N SER A 28 7.30 19.69 -19.66
CA SER A 28 7.07 19.26 -18.29
C SER A 28 7.79 17.94 -18.01
N LEU A 29 8.62 17.92 -16.96
CA LEU A 29 9.30 16.71 -16.50
C LEU A 29 8.36 15.71 -15.81
N ILE A 30 7.23 16.23 -15.32
CA ILE A 30 6.23 15.54 -14.50
C ILE A 30 4.86 15.78 -15.15
N GLY A 31 4.13 14.72 -15.50
CA GLY A 31 2.86 14.78 -16.22
C GLY A 31 2.85 13.93 -17.49
N GLU A 32 1.85 14.09 -18.35
CA GLU A 32 1.76 13.34 -19.61
C GLU A 32 2.96 13.61 -20.51
N GLY A 33 3.71 12.56 -20.86
CA GLY A 33 4.92 12.66 -21.68
C GLY A 33 6.19 13.12 -20.94
N GLY A 34 6.12 13.36 -19.63
CA GLY A 34 7.29 13.69 -18.81
C GLY A 34 8.16 12.45 -18.54
N ILE A 35 9.48 12.63 -18.54
CA ILE A 35 10.43 11.52 -18.31
C ILE A 35 10.29 10.88 -16.94
N PHE A 36 9.88 11.63 -15.93
CA PHE A 36 9.65 11.09 -14.58
C PHE A 36 8.23 10.57 -14.36
N ALA A 37 7.33 10.71 -15.34
CA ALA A 37 5.97 10.19 -15.25
C ALA A 37 5.89 8.68 -14.94
N PRO A 38 6.65 7.78 -15.61
CA PRO A 38 6.60 6.36 -15.29
C PRO A 38 7.11 6.06 -13.87
N LEU A 39 8.14 6.77 -13.40
CA LEU A 39 8.68 6.61 -12.06
C LEU A 39 7.68 7.07 -10.99
N LEU A 40 7.05 8.23 -11.22
CA LEU A 40 6.04 8.76 -10.32
C LEU A 40 4.79 7.86 -10.29
N LYS A 41 4.38 7.34 -11.45
CA LYS A 41 3.29 6.36 -11.55
C LYS A 41 3.58 5.12 -10.72
N GLN A 42 4.76 4.51 -10.89
CA GLN A 42 5.15 3.31 -10.14
C GLN A 42 5.14 3.57 -8.62
N PHE A 43 5.65 4.73 -8.21
CA PHE A 43 5.64 5.12 -6.80
C PHE A 43 4.22 5.23 -6.24
N LEU A 44 3.31 5.91 -6.97
CA LEU A 44 1.91 6.06 -6.56
C LEU A 44 1.15 4.73 -6.56
N ASP A 45 1.32 3.91 -7.60
CA ASP A 45 0.71 2.58 -7.69
C ASP A 45 1.18 1.71 -6.50
N SER A 46 2.48 1.72 -6.18
CA SER A 46 3.02 0.98 -5.03
C SER A 46 2.47 1.47 -3.69
N ALA A 47 2.26 2.79 -3.54
CA ALA A 47 1.68 3.35 -2.33
C ALA A 47 0.21 2.95 -2.16
N LEU A 48 -0.57 2.98 -3.25
CA LEU A 48 -1.98 2.55 -3.25
C LEU A 48 -2.12 1.05 -2.98
N ASP A 49 -1.26 0.23 -3.58
CA ASP A 49 -1.25 -1.22 -3.33
C ASP A 49 -0.90 -1.54 -1.88
N ALA A 50 0.06 -0.83 -1.30
CA ALA A 50 0.43 -0.97 0.10
C ALA A 50 -0.72 -0.55 1.03
N GLU A 51 -1.39 0.56 0.73
CA GLU A 51 -2.58 1.00 1.46
C GLU A 51 -3.69 -0.07 1.41
N MET A 52 -4.04 -0.56 0.23
CA MET A 52 -5.08 -1.58 0.05
C MET A 52 -4.73 -2.87 0.78
N SER A 53 -3.48 -3.32 0.70
CA SER A 53 -3.00 -4.50 1.41
C SER A 53 -3.11 -4.36 2.93
N SER A 54 -2.75 -3.18 3.46
CA SER A 54 -2.88 -2.87 4.89
C SER A 54 -4.34 -2.89 5.34
N HIS A 55 -5.24 -2.24 4.59
CA HIS A 55 -6.68 -2.22 4.92
C HIS A 55 -7.29 -3.64 4.94
N LEU A 56 -6.98 -4.46 3.93
CA LEU A 56 -7.46 -5.84 3.86
C LEU A 56 -6.89 -6.70 5.00
N GLU A 57 -5.63 -6.50 5.36
CA GLU A 57 -5.04 -7.20 6.50
C GLU A 57 -5.74 -6.80 7.81
N GLU A 58 -5.98 -5.51 8.04
CA GLU A 58 -6.72 -5.05 9.21
C GLU A 58 -8.14 -5.63 9.31
N GLU A 59 -8.87 -5.66 8.19
CA GLU A 59 -10.21 -6.24 8.13
C GLU A 59 -10.19 -7.75 8.42
N ASN A 60 -9.26 -8.48 7.80
CA ASN A 60 -9.06 -9.90 8.06
C ASN A 60 -8.70 -10.17 9.53
N GLN A 61 -7.88 -9.32 10.14
CA GLN A 61 -7.54 -9.43 11.57
C GLN A 61 -8.75 -9.17 12.47
N LYS A 62 -9.63 -8.22 12.11
CA LYS A 62 -10.89 -7.98 12.84
C LYS A 62 -11.81 -9.20 12.78
N ILE A 63 -12.01 -9.78 11.60
CA ILE A 63 -12.82 -11.00 11.42
C ILE A 63 -12.23 -12.17 12.22
N LYS A 64 -10.91 -12.41 12.12
CA LYS A 64 -10.22 -13.44 12.90
C LYS A 64 -10.37 -13.23 14.41
N LYS A 65 -10.35 -12.00 14.89
CA LYS A 65 -10.59 -11.68 16.32
C LYS A 65 -12.02 -12.02 16.73
N LEU A 66 -13.01 -11.64 15.92
CA LEU A 66 -14.42 -11.96 16.18
C LEU A 66 -14.69 -13.47 16.21
N GLN A 67 -14.06 -14.25 15.32
CA GLN A 67 -14.17 -15.71 15.33
C GLN A 67 -13.52 -16.35 16.56
N ARG A 68 -12.50 -15.71 17.15
CA ARG A 68 -11.83 -16.18 18.39
C ARG A 68 -12.57 -15.77 19.65
N THR A 69 -13.33 -14.69 19.62
CA THR A 69 -14.22 -14.31 20.71
C THR A 69 -15.59 -14.94 20.47
N ASP A 70 -15.83 -16.11 21.07
CA ASP A 70 -17.16 -16.70 21.12
C ASP A 70 -18.18 -15.63 21.53
N VAL A 71 -19.14 -15.35 20.63
CA VAL A 71 -20.26 -14.46 20.92
C VAL A 71 -20.89 -14.92 22.23
N MET A 72 -20.82 -14.07 23.27
CA MET A 72 -21.29 -14.43 24.60
C MET A 72 -22.81 -14.67 24.58
N VAL A 73 -23.22 -15.94 24.55
CA VAL A 73 -24.63 -16.33 24.67
C VAL A 73 -25.07 -16.14 26.13
N LYS A 74 -25.78 -15.05 26.40
CA LYS A 74 -26.42 -14.85 27.73
C LYS A 74 -27.59 -15.82 27.90
N ARG A 75 -27.47 -16.78 28.82
CA ARG A 75 -28.56 -17.68 29.20
C ARG A 75 -29.49 -17.00 30.21
N VAL A 76 -30.74 -16.78 29.81
CA VAL A 76 -31.82 -16.32 30.71
C VAL A 76 -32.22 -17.47 31.63
N LYS A 77 -32.25 -17.23 32.95
CA LYS A 77 -32.71 -18.23 33.94
C LYS A 77 -34.23 -18.35 33.85
N GLN A 78 -34.72 -19.55 33.52
CA GLN A 78 -36.14 -19.86 33.64
C GLN A 78 -36.42 -20.52 35.00
N SER A 79 -37.56 -20.20 35.62
CA SER A 79 -38.01 -20.80 36.87
C SER A 79 -38.34 -22.28 36.66
N LYS A 80 -38.00 -23.12 37.65
CA LYS A 80 -38.20 -24.58 37.59
C LYS A 80 -39.69 -24.93 37.42
N PRO A 81 -40.05 -25.92 36.58
CA PRO A 81 -41.41 -26.42 36.55
C PRO A 81 -41.72 -27.17 37.85
N SER A 82 -42.85 -26.83 38.46
CA SER A 82 -43.40 -27.49 39.63
C SER A 82 -43.65 -28.97 39.31
N GLN A 83 -42.94 -29.87 39.99
CA GLN A 83 -43.26 -31.30 39.94
C GLN A 83 -44.51 -31.50 40.80
N VAL A 84 -45.65 -31.74 40.14
CA VAL A 84 -46.89 -32.13 40.81
C VAL A 84 -46.72 -33.56 41.29
N LYS A 85 -46.98 -33.77 42.58
CA LYS A 85 -46.85 -35.04 43.31
C LYS A 85 -47.78 -36.12 42.79
#